data_AF-A0A969UBM7-F1
#
_entry.id   AF-A0A969UBM7-F1
#
_cell.length_a   1.000
_cell.length_b   1.000
_cell.length_c   1.000
_cell.angle_alpha   90.00
_cell.angle_beta   90.00
_cell.angle_gamma   90.00
#
_symmetry.space_group_name_H-M   'P 1'
#
loop_
_entity.id
_entity.type
_entity.pdbx_description
1 polymer ?
#
loop_
_entity_poly.entity_id
_entity_poly.type
_entity_poly.pdbx_seq_one_letter_code
_entity_poly.pdbx_strand_id
1 'polypeptide(L)'
;MCQGCDLSGAGLVYANLAGAQINQANLSQINLSRANLSGSNLSGSNLSGAVLFNANLTGADLRGADLRGADLRGSRLSGANLEGANLEGQIFGGSWAAV
;
A
#
# COMPACT_ATOMS: atom_id res chain seq x y z
N MET A 1 -12.69 11.23 -0.53
CA MET A 1 -12.15 11.37 0.83
C MET A 1 -12.67 10.20 1.63
N CYS A 2 -11.80 9.35 2.17
CA CYS A 2 -12.20 8.22 2.99
C CYS A 2 -11.17 8.04 4.11
N GLN A 3 -11.46 8.59 5.29
CA GLN A 3 -10.64 8.39 6.48
C GLN A 3 -11.26 7.25 7.29
N GLY A 4 -10.47 6.22 7.60
CA GLY A 4 -10.93 5.11 8.44
C GLY A 4 -12.03 4.23 7.84
N CYS A 5 -12.39 4.37 6.55
CA CYS A 5 -13.40 3.49 5.98
C CYS A 5 -12.84 2.11 5.68
N ASP A 6 -13.76 1.16 5.58
CA ASP A 6 -13.46 -0.21 5.19
C ASP A 6 -13.57 -0.36 3.66
N LEU A 7 -12.48 -0.77 3.05
CA LEU A 7 -12.36 -1.05 1.62
C LEU A 7 -11.89 -2.50 1.38
N SER A 8 -11.80 -3.34 2.40
CA SER A 8 -11.23 -4.70 2.33
C SER A 8 -11.88 -5.60 1.27
N GLY A 9 -13.14 -5.35 0.89
CA GLY A 9 -13.86 -6.05 -0.18
C GLY A 9 -14.00 -5.29 -1.51
N ALA A 10 -13.40 -4.11 -1.65
CA ALA A 10 -13.55 -3.29 -2.84
C ALA A 10 -12.72 -3.82 -4.02
N GLY A 11 -13.31 -3.83 -5.22
CA GLY A 11 -12.59 -4.14 -6.46
C GLY A 11 -11.75 -2.95 -6.92
N LEU A 12 -10.49 -2.87 -6.47
CA LEU A 12 -9.58 -1.75 -6.77
C LEU A 12 -8.40 -2.10 -7.68
N VAL A 13 -8.48 -3.24 -8.36
CA VAL A 13 -7.50 -3.63 -9.39
C VAL A 13 -7.54 -2.58 -10.51
N TYR A 14 -6.38 -2.05 -10.92
CA TYR A 14 -6.24 -0.94 -11.88
C TYR A 14 -6.85 0.40 -11.45
N ALA A 15 -7.33 0.54 -10.21
CA ALA A 15 -7.96 1.78 -9.77
C ALA A 15 -6.98 2.97 -9.80
N ASN A 16 -7.49 4.14 -10.20
CA ASN A 16 -6.74 5.39 -10.06
C ASN A 16 -7.08 6.05 -8.73
N LEU A 17 -6.16 5.98 -7.80
CA LEU A 17 -6.22 6.52 -6.44
C LEU A 17 -5.07 7.52 -6.19
N ALA A 18 -4.52 8.11 -7.26
CA ALA A 18 -3.45 9.08 -7.13
C ALA A 18 -3.90 10.29 -6.29
N GLY A 19 -3.08 10.68 -5.31
CA GLY A 19 -3.40 11.77 -4.37
C GLY A 19 -4.57 11.48 -3.42
N ALA A 20 -5.14 10.27 -3.44
CA ALA A 20 -6.30 9.94 -2.62
C ALA A 20 -5.96 10.02 -1.13
N GLN A 21 -6.91 10.53 -0.35
CA GLN A 21 -6.83 10.55 1.11
C GLN A 21 -7.55 9.31 1.65
N ILE A 22 -6.76 8.28 1.99
CA ILE A 22 -7.17 6.94 2.40
C ILE A 22 -6.43 6.53 3.70
N ASN A 23 -6.15 7.50 4.56
CA ASN A 23 -5.42 7.30 5.81
C ASN A 23 -6.27 6.57 6.85
N GLN A 24 -5.63 5.73 7.66
CA GLN A 24 -6.24 4.89 8.69
C GLN A 24 -7.31 3.91 8.18
N ALA A 25 -7.41 3.70 6.86
CA ALA A 25 -8.42 2.84 6.27
C ALA A 25 -8.11 1.35 6.47
N ASN A 26 -9.15 0.53 6.42
CA ASN A 26 -8.97 -0.92 6.34
C ASN A 26 -8.86 -1.36 4.88
N LEU A 27 -7.66 -1.77 4.49
CA LEU A 27 -7.29 -2.31 3.18
C LEU A 27 -6.70 -3.72 3.33
N SER A 28 -6.99 -4.42 4.44
CA SER A 28 -6.45 -5.76 4.69
C SER A 28 -6.88 -6.73 3.60
N GLN A 29 -5.95 -7.54 3.09
CA GLN A 29 -6.17 -8.55 2.04
C GLN A 29 -6.74 -8.03 0.71
N ILE A 30 -6.80 -6.71 0.53
CA ILE A 30 -7.36 -6.11 -0.68
C ILE A 30 -6.47 -6.40 -1.89
N ASN A 31 -7.08 -6.51 -3.07
CA ASN A 31 -6.34 -6.54 -4.32
C ASN A 31 -6.24 -5.14 -4.94
N LEU A 32 -5.06 -4.53 -4.80
CA LEU A 32 -4.65 -3.26 -5.41
C LEU A 32 -3.65 -3.47 -6.57
N SER A 33 -3.65 -4.66 -7.18
CA SER A 33 -2.73 -4.97 -8.27
C SER A 33 -2.86 -3.93 -9.38
N ARG A 34 -1.73 -3.36 -9.79
CA ARG A 34 -1.61 -2.35 -10.85
C ARG A 34 -2.40 -1.06 -10.57
N ALA A 35 -2.85 -0.83 -9.34
CA ALA A 35 -3.49 0.42 -8.96
C ALA A 35 -2.48 1.58 -8.99
N ASN A 36 -2.97 2.78 -9.31
CA ASN A 36 -2.19 4.00 -9.18
C ASN A 36 -2.45 4.66 -7.83
N LEU A 37 -1.52 4.55 -6.89
CA LEU A 37 -1.57 5.12 -5.55
C LEU A 37 -0.53 6.25 -5.38
N SER A 38 -0.03 6.82 -6.49
CA SER A 38 1.03 7.82 -6.45
C SER A 38 0.60 9.06 -5.65
N GLY A 39 1.42 9.48 -4.70
CA GLY A 39 1.14 10.64 -3.84
C GLY A 39 -0.08 10.48 -2.94
N SER A 40 -0.64 9.26 -2.82
CA SER A 40 -1.77 9.00 -1.92
C SER A 40 -1.33 9.05 -0.46
N ASN A 41 -2.26 9.40 0.42
CA ASN A 41 -2.08 9.33 1.86
C ASN A 41 -2.70 8.03 2.38
N LEU A 42 -1.84 7.09 2.76
CA LEU A 42 -2.14 5.77 3.34
C LEU A 42 -1.62 5.67 4.78
N SER A 43 -1.30 6.79 5.42
CA SER A 43 -0.69 6.80 6.75
C SER A 43 -1.60 6.08 7.76
N GLY A 44 -1.04 5.16 8.54
CA GLY A 44 -1.74 4.38 9.55
C GLY A 44 -2.76 3.38 9.01
N SER A 45 -2.84 3.17 7.69
CA SER A 45 -3.79 2.24 7.09
C SER A 45 -3.37 0.78 7.30
N ASN A 46 -4.35 -0.11 7.41
CA ASN A 46 -4.11 -1.54 7.48
C ASN A 46 -4.04 -2.11 6.05
N LEU A 47 -2.86 -2.47 5.57
CA LEU A 47 -2.58 -3.11 4.29
C LEU A 47 -2.10 -4.57 4.48
N SER A 48 -2.35 -5.17 5.64
CA SER A 48 -1.86 -6.52 5.95
C SER A 48 -2.39 -7.53 4.93
N GLY A 49 -1.51 -8.28 4.29
CA GLY A 49 -1.84 -9.25 3.24
C GLY A 49 -2.36 -8.64 1.94
N ALA A 50 -2.30 -7.32 1.76
CA ALA A 50 -2.75 -6.68 0.53
C ALA A 50 -1.89 -7.10 -0.67
N VAL A 51 -2.52 -7.24 -1.84
CA VAL A 51 -1.82 -7.49 -3.10
C VAL A 51 -1.57 -6.16 -3.81
N LEU A 52 -0.33 -5.69 -3.76
CA LEU A 52 0.15 -4.46 -4.38
C LEU A 52 1.03 -4.75 -5.61
N PHE A 53 0.83 -5.91 -6.24
CA PHE A 53 1.60 -6.35 -7.40
C PHE A 53 1.55 -5.31 -8.54
N ASN A 54 2.72 -4.82 -8.96
CA ASN A 54 2.85 -3.76 -9.97
C ASN A 54 2.10 -2.45 -9.65
N ALA A 55 1.74 -2.19 -8.39
CA ALA A 55 1.09 -0.93 -8.00
C ALA A 55 2.09 0.25 -8.03
N ASN A 56 1.59 1.44 -8.34
CA ASN A 56 2.40 2.66 -8.27
C ASN A 56 2.19 3.37 -6.94
N LEU A 57 3.15 3.28 -6.02
CA LEU A 57 3.17 3.95 -4.71
C LEU A 57 4.18 5.13 -4.70
N THR A 58 4.59 5.63 -5.87
CA THR A 58 5.57 6.72 -5.97
C THR A 58 5.10 7.94 -5.17
N GLY A 59 5.90 8.39 -4.21
CA GLY A 59 5.58 9.54 -3.35
C GLY A 59 4.43 9.32 -2.36
N ALA A 60 3.93 8.09 -2.18
CA ALA A 60 2.85 7.82 -1.24
C ALA A 60 3.31 7.95 0.22
N ASP A 61 2.42 8.43 1.10
CA ASP A 61 2.65 8.46 2.53
C ASP A 61 2.11 7.17 3.16
N LEU A 62 3.00 6.29 3.61
CA LEU A 62 2.71 5.01 4.26
C LEU A 62 3.16 5.02 5.73
N ARG A 63 3.34 6.19 6.34
CA ARG A 63 3.80 6.29 7.73
C ARG A 63 2.91 5.49 8.68
N GLY A 64 3.51 4.61 9.48
CA GLY A 64 2.77 3.77 10.42
C GLY A 64 1.79 2.77 9.78
N ALA A 65 1.80 2.57 8.46
CA ALA A 65 0.93 1.60 7.80
C ALA A 65 1.36 0.16 8.12
N ASP A 66 0.40 -0.74 8.22
CA ASP A 66 0.66 -2.17 8.41
C ASP A 66 0.72 -2.89 7.05
N LEU A 67 1.91 -3.23 6.57
CA LEU A 67 2.16 -3.93 5.31
C LEU A 67 2.53 -5.41 5.52
N ARG A 68 2.23 -5.97 6.71
CA ARG A 68 2.59 -7.36 7.01
C ARG A 68 2.07 -8.33 5.99
N GLY A 69 2.95 -9.16 5.43
CA GLY A 69 2.57 -10.16 4.43
C GLY A 69 2.05 -9.58 3.10
N ALA A 70 2.16 -8.27 2.88
CA ALA A 70 1.74 -7.65 1.62
C ALA A 70 2.63 -8.10 0.46
N ASP A 71 2.04 -8.26 -0.72
CA ASP A 71 2.77 -8.56 -1.96
C ASP A 71 3.11 -7.26 -2.68
N LEU A 72 4.36 -6.80 -2.53
CA LEU A 72 4.90 -5.57 -3.13
C LEU A 72 5.70 -5.85 -4.41
N ARG A 73 5.66 -7.07 -4.97
CA ARG A 73 6.44 -7.42 -6.16
C ARG A 73 6.09 -6.49 -7.34
N GLY A 74 7.13 -5.88 -7.92
CA GLY A 74 6.99 -4.94 -9.03
C GLY A 74 6.35 -3.59 -8.67
N SER A 75 6.01 -3.35 -7.40
CA SER A 75 5.50 -2.06 -6.97
C SER A 75 6.57 -0.97 -7.06
N ARG A 76 6.15 0.28 -7.35
CA ARG A 76 7.04 1.44 -7.41
C ARG A 76 6.94 2.23 -6.12
N LEU A 77 8.00 2.25 -5.32
CA LEU A 77 8.05 2.94 -4.01
C LEU A 77 8.95 4.18 -3.99
N SER A 78 9.41 4.67 -5.16
CA SER A 78 10.30 5.83 -5.22
C SER A 78 9.69 7.05 -4.49
N GLY A 79 10.39 7.55 -3.47
CA GLY A 79 9.93 8.68 -2.66
C GLY A 79 8.75 8.38 -1.72
N ALA A 80 8.33 7.12 -1.57
CA ALA A 80 7.33 6.76 -0.59
C ALA A 80 7.87 6.91 0.84
N ASN A 81 7.06 7.41 1.76
CA ASN A 81 7.42 7.53 3.17
C ASN A 81 6.96 6.29 3.95
N LEU A 82 7.90 5.44 4.37
CA LEU A 82 7.66 4.20 5.12
C LEU A 82 8.03 4.32 6.61
N GLU A 83 8.23 5.53 7.14
CA GLU A 83 8.61 5.72 8.54
C GLU A 83 7.57 5.06 9.47
N GLY A 84 8.04 4.13 10.30
CA GLY A 84 7.20 3.36 11.22
C GLY A 84 6.25 2.34 10.58
N ALA A 85 6.32 2.12 9.26
CA ALA A 85 5.51 1.09 8.60
C ALA A 85 5.95 -0.32 9.04
N ASN A 86 4.99 -1.22 9.25
CA ASN A 86 5.28 -2.62 9.55
C ASN A 86 5.46 -3.42 8.26
N LEU A 87 6.68 -3.89 8.04
CA LEU A 87 7.16 -4.51 6.81
C LEU A 87 7.43 -6.02 6.97
N GLU A 88 7.02 -6.60 8.09
CA GLU A 88 7.30 -8.01 8.41
C GLU A 88 6.61 -8.98 7.42
N GLY A 89 7.36 -9.95 6.89
CA GLY A 89 6.82 -11.00 6.03
C GLY A 89 6.31 -10.54 4.66
N GLN A 90 6.50 -9.27 4.30
CA GLN A 90 6.16 -8.77 2.98
C GLN A 90 7.01 -9.43 1.88
N ILE A 91 6.47 -9.47 0.67
CA ILE A 91 7.12 -10.06 -0.49
C ILE A 91 7.58 -8.95 -1.43
N PHE A 92 8.90 -8.78 -1.58
CA PHE A 92 9.49 -7.98 -2.65
C PHE A 92 9.93 -8.86 -3.82
N GLY A 93 9.94 -8.29 -5.02
CA GLY A 93 10.42 -8.99 -6.21
C GLY A 93 11.94 -9.02 -6.22
N GLY A 94 12.53 -10.20 -6.06
CA GLY A 94 13.99 -10.38 -6.01
C GLY A 94 14.56 -10.21 -4.59
N SER A 95 15.80 -10.68 -4.41
CA SER A 95 16.54 -10.72 -3.14
C SER A 95 16.68 -9.34 -2.52
N TRP A 96 15.68 -8.92 -1.75
CA TRP A 96 15.76 -7.75 -0.91
C TRP A 96 16.48 -8.18 0.37
N ALA A 97 17.70 -7.67 0.57
CA ALA A 97 18.29 -7.61 1.90
C ALA A 97 17.65 -6.40 2.57
N ALA A 98 17.02 -6.63 3.71
CA ALA A 98 16.39 -5.60 4.50
C ALA A 98 17.41 -4.51 4.87
N VAL A 99 16.96 -3.26 4.82
CA VAL A 99 17.48 -2.05 5.50
C VAL A 99 18.95 -2.03 5.93
#